data_AF-A0A6L3YVM2-F1
#
_entry.id   AF-A0A6L3YVM2-F1
#
_cell.length_a   1.000
_cell.length_b   1.000
_cell.length_c   1.000
_cell.angle_alpha   90.00
_cell.angle_beta   90.00
_cell.angle_gamma   90.00
#
_symmetry.space_group_name_H-M   'P 1'
#
loop_
_entity.id
_entity.type
_entity.pdbx_description
1 polymer ?
#
loop_
_entity_poly.entity_id
_entity_poly.type
_entity_poly.pdbx_seq_one_letter_code
_entity_poly.pdbx_strand_id
1 'polypeptide(L)'
;MPLFNEASRIYNPLEVNFMRSCFSNAAIMLEESDRNYSPSELASSIITLYASGLRDQLYICELAARLTHQRYQIRHGSLEAANSNGSAQALPSVPMEYDPLA
;
A
#
# COMPACT_ATOMS: atom_id res chain seq x y z
N MET A 1 -10.10 -23.71 -15.19
CA MET A 1 -10.42 -22.32 -15.59
C MET A 1 -11.33 -21.70 -14.53
N PRO A 2 -10.85 -21.00 -13.49
CA PRO A 2 -11.73 -20.24 -12.60
C PRO A 2 -11.70 -18.76 -13.02
N LEU A 3 -12.57 -18.37 -13.96
CA LEU A 3 -12.74 -16.97 -14.38
C LEU A 3 -13.54 -16.12 -13.37
N PHE A 4 -14.02 -16.72 -12.28
CA PHE A 4 -14.89 -16.09 -11.29
C PHE A 4 -14.25 -15.99 -9.89
N ASN A 5 -12.91 -15.92 -9.82
CA ASN A 5 -12.22 -16.32 -8.61
C ASN A 5 -12.17 -15.27 -7.48
N GLU A 6 -12.13 -13.96 -7.75
CA GLU A 6 -12.00 -12.98 -6.64
C GLU A 6 -12.75 -11.65 -6.84
N ALA A 7 -12.77 -11.10 -8.06
CA ALA A 7 -13.41 -9.81 -8.35
C ALA A 7 -14.94 -9.87 -8.50
N SER A 8 -15.51 -11.08 -8.65
CA SER A 8 -16.97 -11.31 -8.76
C SER A 8 -17.62 -11.58 -7.39
N ARG A 9 -17.02 -11.12 -6.30
CA ARG A 9 -17.59 -11.33 -4.97
C ARG A 9 -18.82 -10.43 -4.83
N ILE A 10 -20.00 -11.04 -4.94
CA ILE A 10 -21.27 -10.36 -4.71
C ILE A 10 -21.46 -10.27 -3.20
N TYR A 11 -21.29 -9.07 -2.66
CA TYR A 11 -21.54 -8.80 -1.25
C TYR A 11 -23.05 -8.76 -0.99
N ASN A 12 -23.46 -9.40 0.11
CA ASN A 12 -24.81 -9.24 0.63
C ASN A 12 -24.98 -7.81 1.18
N PRO A 13 -26.14 -7.15 1.05
CA PRO A 13 -26.39 -5.83 1.62
C PRO A 13 -26.00 -5.70 3.11
N LEU A 14 -26.12 -6.77 3.90
CA LEU A 14 -25.66 -6.77 5.30
C LEU A 14 -24.15 -6.58 5.42
N GLU A 15 -23.38 -7.23 4.55
CA GLU A 15 -21.92 -7.15 4.53
C GLU A 15 -21.47 -5.75 4.08
N VAL A 16 -22.12 -5.20 3.06
CA VAL A 16 -21.86 -3.83 2.60
C VAL A 16 -22.16 -2.82 3.72
N ASN A 17 -23.26 -2.99 4.45
CA ASN A 17 -23.59 -2.12 5.56
C ASN A 17 -22.57 -2.23 6.69
N PHE A 18 -22.14 -3.45 7.03
CA PHE A 18 -21.07 -3.68 8.01
C PHE A 18 -19.77 -2.99 7.60
N MET A 19 -19.33 -3.16 6.36
CA MET A 19 -18.10 -2.55 5.84
C MET A 19 -18.19 -1.02 5.80
N ARG A 20 -19.37 -0.46 5.49
CA ARG A 20 -19.63 0.98 5.55
C ARG A 20 -19.52 1.51 6.98
N SER A 21 -20.10 0.80 7.95
CA SER A 21 -19.97 1.15 9.37
C SER A 21 -18.52 1.07 9.86
N CYS A 22 -17.76 0.06 9.42
CA CYS A 22 -16.33 -0.03 9.70
C CYS A 22 -15.57 1.16 9.12
N PHE A 23 -15.89 1.54 7.89
CA PHE A 23 -15.25 2.68 7.22
C PHE A 23 -15.51 3.98 7.98
N SER A 24 -16.77 4.26 8.33
CA SER A 24 -17.13 5.46 9.10
C SER A 24 -16.41 5.51 10.44
N ASN A 25 -16.40 4.41 11.21
CA ASN A 25 -15.72 4.37 12.50
C ASN A 25 -14.20 4.53 12.38
N ALA A 26 -13.57 3.85 11.42
CA ALA A 26 -12.13 3.96 11.21
C ALA A 26 -11.71 5.35 10.71
N ALA A 27 -12.54 5.99 9.88
CA ALA A 27 -12.35 7.37 9.45
C ALA A 27 -12.38 8.34 10.63
N ILE A 28 -13.38 8.21 11.52
CA ILE A 28 -13.46 9.01 12.75
C ILE A 28 -12.21 8.82 13.60
N MET A 29 -11.77 7.56 13.83
CA MET A 29 -10.55 7.30 14.62
C MET A 29 -9.29 7.93 14.02
N LEU A 30 -9.18 7.98 12.69
CA LEU A 30 -8.05 8.60 11.99
C LEU A 30 -8.10 10.13 12.06
N GLU A 31 -9.29 10.71 11.94
CA GLU A 31 -9.53 12.15 12.08
C GLU A 31 -9.25 12.64 13.50
N GLU A 32 -9.72 11.90 14.52
CA GLU A 32 -9.40 12.17 15.93
C GLU A 32 -7.90 12.08 16.24
N SER A 33 -7.18 11.23 15.49
CA SER A 33 -5.73 11.07 15.63
C SER A 33 -4.91 12.08 14.81
N ASP A 34 -5.57 12.99 14.08
CA ASP A 34 -4.95 13.95 13.14
C ASP A 34 -4.00 13.28 12.13
N ARG A 35 -4.31 12.03 11.73
CA ARG A 35 -3.49 11.26 10.80
C ARG A 35 -4.01 11.44 9.39
N ASN A 36 -3.18 11.95 8.50
CA ASN A 36 -3.48 11.96 7.07
C ASN A 36 -3.66 10.53 6.54
N TYR A 37 -4.72 10.32 5.77
CA TYR A 37 -5.06 9.03 5.19
C TYR A 37 -5.69 9.20 3.80
N SER A 38 -5.58 8.15 2.97
CA SER A 38 -6.32 8.09 1.71
C SER A 38 -7.61 7.29 1.91
N PRO A 39 -8.80 7.84 1.60
CA PRO A 39 -10.06 7.12 1.69
C PRO A 39 -10.08 5.83 0.86
N SER A 40 -9.43 5.85 -0.31
CA SER A 40 -9.34 4.67 -1.19
C SER A 40 -8.57 3.51 -0.56
N GLU A 41 -7.49 3.82 0.17
CA GLU A 41 -6.64 2.84 0.84
C GLU A 41 -7.30 2.29 2.10
N LEU A 42 -8.04 3.15 2.81
CA LEU A 42 -8.83 2.73 3.95
C LEU A 42 -9.90 1.73 3.53
N ALA A 43 -10.66 2.05 2.48
CA ALA A 43 -11.66 1.15 1.93
C ALA A 43 -11.05 -0.17 1.46
N SER A 44 -9.93 -0.12 0.73
CA SER A 44 -9.22 -1.32 0.28
C SER A 44 -8.79 -2.19 1.46
N SER A 45 -8.22 -1.59 2.51
CA SER A 45 -7.76 -2.33 3.70
C SER A 45 -8.93 -3.02 4.41
N ILE A 46 -10.07 -2.35 4.54
CA ILE A 46 -11.30 -2.93 5.13
C ILE A 46 -11.81 -4.09 4.30
N ILE A 47 -11.84 -3.96 2.97
CA ILE A 47 -12.25 -5.04 2.06
C ILE A 47 -11.35 -6.26 2.22
N THR A 48 -10.03 -6.06 2.29
CA THR A 48 -9.07 -7.17 2.45
C THR A 48 -9.20 -7.86 3.79
N LEU A 49 -9.36 -7.11 4.88
CA LEU A 49 -9.56 -7.67 6.23
C LEU A 49 -10.89 -8.42 6.33
N TYR A 50 -11.95 -7.89 5.72
CA TYR A 50 -13.22 -8.58 5.66
C TYR A 50 -13.12 -9.87 4.84
N ALA A 51 -12.38 -9.84 3.72
CA ALA A 51 -12.15 -11.01 2.87
C ALA A 51 -11.34 -12.10 3.58
N SER A 52 -10.43 -11.74 4.48
CA SER A 52 -9.66 -12.71 5.29
C SER A 52 -10.48 -13.40 6.39
N GLY A 53 -11.76 -13.04 6.55
CA GLY A 53 -12.68 -13.67 7.50
C GLY A 53 -12.77 -12.98 8.87
N LEU A 54 -12.17 -11.80 9.03
CA LEU A 54 -12.39 -10.97 10.22
C LEU A 54 -13.84 -10.49 10.22
N ARG A 55 -14.53 -10.65 11.36
CA ARG A 55 -15.91 -10.19 11.55
C ARG A 55 -16.09 -9.26 12.75
N ASP A 56 -15.04 -9.03 13.52
CA ASP A 56 -15.07 -8.07 14.62
C ASP A 56 -14.88 -6.65 14.07
N GLN A 57 -15.91 -5.82 14.23
CA GLN A 57 -15.94 -4.45 13.75
C GLN A 57 -14.84 -3.60 14.37
N LEU A 58 -14.64 -3.68 15.70
CA LEU A 58 -13.68 -2.82 16.40
C LEU A 58 -12.26 -3.14 15.93
N TYR A 59 -11.97 -4.44 15.85
CA TYR A 59 -10.67 -4.93 15.42
C TYR A 59 -10.36 -4.59 13.96
N ILE A 60 -11.35 -4.70 13.06
CA ILE A 60 -11.19 -4.27 11.66
C ILE A 60 -10.90 -2.77 11.60
N CYS A 61 -11.61 -1.94 12.37
CA CYS A 61 -11.42 -0.49 12.33
C CYS A 61 -10.00 -0.10 12.76
N GLU A 62 -9.55 -0.63 13.90
CA GLU A 62 -8.21 -0.35 14.42
C GLU A 62 -7.11 -0.82 13.45
N LEU A 63 -7.24 -2.05 12.95
CA LEU A 63 -6.24 -2.63 12.06
C LEU A 63 -6.21 -1.92 10.69
N ALA A 64 -7.38 -1.57 10.15
CA ALA A 64 -7.49 -0.80 8.91
C ALA A 64 -6.90 0.60 9.06
N ALA A 65 -7.16 1.30 10.17
CA ALA A 65 -6.59 2.60 10.45
C ALA A 65 -5.05 2.53 10.50
N ARG A 66 -4.51 1.52 11.20
CA ARG A 66 -3.07 1.32 11.33
C ARG A 66 -2.40 0.98 9.99
N LEU A 67 -3.00 0.08 9.21
CA LEU A 67 -2.51 -0.29 7.88
C LEU A 67 -2.53 0.90 6.92
N THR A 68 -3.62 1.67 6.91
CA THR A 68 -3.77 2.83 6.02
C THR A 68 -2.71 3.88 6.32
N HIS A 69 -2.51 4.18 7.60
CA HIS A 69 -1.47 5.11 8.03
C HIS A 69 -0.06 4.60 7.68
N GLN A 70 0.22 3.30 7.84
CA GLN A 70 1.49 2.72 7.42
C GLN A 70 1.70 2.83 5.90
N ARG A 71 0.69 2.52 5.09
CA ARG A 71 0.78 2.65 3.62
C ARG A 71 0.93 4.09 3.16
N TYR A 72 0.28 5.03 3.85
CA TYR A 72 0.45 6.46 3.62
C TYR A 72 1.88 6.89 3.93
N GLN A 73 2.44 6.49 5.08
CA GLN A 73 3.83 6.76 5.44
C GLN A 73 4.84 6.12 4.49
N ILE A 74 4.59 4.93 3.95
CA ILE A 74 5.50 4.32 2.96
C ILE A 74 5.52 5.11 1.65
N ARG A 75 4.39 5.71 1.26
CA ARG A 75 4.28 6.49 0.01
C ARG A 75 4.74 7.94 0.15
N HIS A 76 4.53 8.56 1.31
CA HIS A 76 4.81 9.97 1.56
C HIS A 76 6.00 10.21 2.49
N GLY A 77 6.38 9.20 3.27
CA GLY A 77 7.64 9.18 4.01
C GLY A 77 8.75 8.79 3.05
N SER A 78 9.82 9.58 3.09
CA SER A 78 11.09 9.36 2.39
C SER A 78 11.76 8.05 2.82
N LEU A 79 11.19 6.90 2.46
CA LEU A 79 11.99 5.71 2.27
C LEU A 79 12.58 5.85 0.87
N GLU A 80 13.79 6.39 0.83
CA GLU A 80 14.72 6.17 -0.27
C GLU A 80 14.53 4.73 -0.71
N ALA A 81 14.17 4.57 -1.99
CA ALA A 81 14.08 3.27 -2.61
C ALA A 81 15.34 2.48 -2.20
N ALA A 82 15.15 1.32 -1.56
CA ALA A 82 16.20 0.35 -1.27
C ALA A 82 16.68 -0.31 -2.59
N ASN A 83 17.02 0.51 -3.57
CA ASN A 83 17.78 0.25 -4.77
C ASN A 83 19.15 0.87 -4.52
N SER A 84 19.97 0.15 -3.76
CA SER A 84 21.42 0.35 -3.72
C SER A 84 22.09 -0.81 -4.42
N ASN A 85 21.62 -1.14 -5.63
CA ASN A 85 22.38 -1.91 -6.61
C ASN A 85 23.03 -0.96 -7.60
N GLY A 86 24.04 -0.24 -7.10
CA GLY A 86 24.99 0.55 -7.89
C GLY A 86 26.44 0.13 -7.61
N SER A 87 26.67 -1.17 -7.39
CA SER A 87 28.02 -1.72 -7.25
C SER A 87 28.71 -1.78 -8.62
N ALA A 88 29.76 -0.96 -8.77
CA ALA A 88 30.93 -1.18 -9.60
C ALA A 88 30.75 -1.36 -11.12
N GLN A 89 30.84 -0.26 -11.86
CA GLN A 89 31.66 -0.24 -13.08
C GLN A 89 32.61 0.95 -13.04
N ALA A 90 33.77 0.73 -12.43
CA ALA A 90 34.97 1.50 -12.72
C ALA A 90 35.39 1.16 -14.16
N LEU A 91 35.09 2.05 -15.11
CA LEU A 91 35.74 2.05 -16.41
C LEU A 91 36.93 3.02 -16.33
N PRO A 92 38.19 2.56 -16.40
CA PRO A 92 39.30 3.47 -16.60
C PRO A 92 39.21 4.04 -18.01
N SER A 93 38.95 5.34 -18.11
CA SER A 93 39.08 6.12 -19.33
C SER A 93 40.56 6.25 -19.69
N VAL A 94 41.08 5.33 -20.49
CA VAL A 94 42.35 5.53 -21.21
C VAL A 94 41.99 5.98 -22.62
N PRO A 95 42.26 7.24 -23.02
CA PRO A 95 42.33 7.55 -24.44
C PRO A 95 43.66 6.99 -24.96
N MET A 96 43.58 5.89 -25.72
CA MET A 96 44.70 5.42 -26.53
C MET A 96 44.88 6.42 -27.68
N GLU A 97 45.82 7.35 -27.50
CA GLU A 97 46.26 8.27 -28.54
C GLU A 97 47.09 7.45 -29.55
N TYR A 98 46.49 7.14 -30.70
CA TYR A 98 47.17 6.49 -31.81
C TYR A 98 47.72 7.59 -32.74
N ASP A 99 49.03 7.78 -32.73
CA ASP A 99 49.75 8.66 -33.66
C ASP A 99 50.39 7.80 -34.78
N PRO A 100 49.83 7.82 -36.01
CA PRO A 100 50.34 6.99 -37.10
C PRO A 100 51.58 7.54 -37.83
N LEU A 101 52.29 8.55 -37.31
CA LEU A 101 53.47 9.13 -38.00
C LEU A 101 54.69 9.47 -37.11
N ALA A 102 54.92 8.75 -36.01
CA ALA A 102 56.19 8.80 -35.26
C ALA A 102 57.14 7.63 -35.61
#